data_AF-A0AAW0CDQ0-F1
#
_entry.id   AF-A0AAW0CDQ0-F1
#
_cell.length_a   1.000
_cell.length_b   1.000
_cell.length_c   1.000
_cell.angle_alpha   90.00
_cell.angle_beta   90.00
_cell.angle_gamma   90.00
#
_symmetry.space_group_name_H-M   'P 1'
#
loop_
_entity.id
_entity.type
_entity.pdbx_description
1 polymer ?
#
loop_
_entity_poly.entity_id
_entity_poly.type
_entity_poly.pdbx_seq_one_letter_code
_entity_poly.pdbx_strand_id
1 'polypeptide(L)'
;MHNDVPNELWTEIFLHEPREVLMQLNLTQKRFNSLARPLLFRNFVFDPYNVSVGPLPQDEETLQDPDSFVLQRLKFWTSPEIASYVHLCAVYRSRALRGDGSQRRMRVTSTAAPWELVGKFCHHLQHLVNLRHLKLFDIDYPALLLSQISVLPNLRCLEVRSCYPQEHENTTDPKSLTATDTLDPPPLREVTLRTLAPQAASTHLWYPLLRRNTLRKLSTSLPARMLGQILMGQPFTVVTHLELVVSVRTLLQNVQLLEKFPAMQSLAVVASTEPRRPNGNGDFQDALSPVLASLGEYRGPPDLLKLFLPLSSFHRLILSCDDVDQALLHLRLINGPNYITSFHAHFSDLIYEELRELCGFFPHLTDLRVKVTIPHWTEDDYEEYYSGKEANFEAFDFLTELMESPPFPTGIEKIYVHWEYEDDDSHLDDGAPDLNALKDDFLSKYPKLKAIWIDGSPGFLYFWQLGVPGVQYDSCSFDYNDDDEIWEEAHALRKDLEMRWDNM
;
A
#
# COMPACT_ATOMS: atom_id res chain seq x y z
N MET A 1 -47.03 -14.60 -8.24
CA MET A 1 -45.95 -15.17 -7.40
C MET A 1 -44.90 -14.09 -7.25
N HIS A 2 -44.87 -13.44 -6.09
CA HIS A 2 -43.90 -12.39 -5.77
C HIS A 2 -42.59 -13.07 -5.34
N ASN A 3 -41.62 -13.15 -6.25
CA ASN A 3 -40.24 -13.44 -5.87
C ASN A 3 -39.62 -12.16 -5.29
N ASP A 4 -40.03 -11.81 -4.08
CA ASP A 4 -39.47 -10.67 -3.37
C ASP A 4 -38.12 -11.08 -2.78
N VAL A 5 -37.07 -10.99 -3.59
CA VAL A 5 -35.67 -11.10 -3.13
C VAL A 5 -35.50 -10.13 -1.95
N PRO A 6 -35.01 -10.59 -0.78
CA PRO A 6 -34.78 -9.74 0.41
C PRO A 6 -33.88 -8.53 0.14
N ASN A 7 -34.02 -7.47 0.95
CA ASN A 7 -33.22 -6.24 0.79
C ASN A 7 -31.72 -6.49 1.00
N GLU A 8 -31.39 -7.45 1.86
CA GLU A 8 -30.03 -7.86 2.18
C GLU A 8 -29.34 -8.41 0.92
N LEU A 9 -30.02 -9.30 0.19
CA LEU A 9 -29.51 -9.87 -1.06
C LEU A 9 -29.39 -8.80 -2.17
N TRP A 10 -30.36 -7.89 -2.29
CA TRP A 10 -30.24 -6.78 -3.23
C TRP A 10 -29.07 -5.85 -2.89
N THR A 11 -28.83 -5.60 -1.61
CA THR A 11 -27.70 -4.75 -1.17
C THR A 11 -26.38 -5.44 -1.48
N GLU A 12 -26.29 -6.75 -1.28
CA GLU A 12 -25.12 -7.55 -1.67
C GLU A 12 -24.86 -7.50 -3.17
N ILE A 13 -25.90 -7.69 -4.00
CA ILE A 13 -25.79 -7.52 -5.45
C ILE A 13 -25.29 -6.10 -5.77
N PHE A 14 -25.92 -5.06 -5.22
CA PHE A 14 -25.57 -3.67 -5.50
C PHE A 14 -24.15 -3.30 -5.05
N LEU A 15 -23.55 -4.00 -4.09
CA LEU A 15 -22.17 -3.76 -3.67
C LEU A 15 -21.15 -4.15 -4.76
N HIS A 16 -21.53 -5.03 -5.68
CA HIS A 16 -20.69 -5.49 -6.79
C HIS A 16 -20.98 -4.76 -8.10
N GLU A 17 -22.05 -3.96 -8.16
CA GLU A 17 -22.41 -3.20 -9.37
C GLU A 17 -21.59 -1.92 -9.52
N PRO A 18 -21.23 -1.52 -10.76
CA PRO A 18 -20.57 -0.26 -11.01
C PRO A 18 -21.48 0.93 -10.67
N ARG A 19 -20.86 2.08 -10.38
CA ARG A 19 -21.56 3.27 -9.90
C ARG A 19 -22.64 3.76 -10.88
N GLU A 20 -22.38 3.66 -12.17
CA GLU A 20 -23.25 4.07 -13.26
C GLU A 20 -24.55 3.25 -13.25
N VAL A 21 -24.42 1.94 -13.04
CA VAL A 21 -25.57 1.02 -12.91
C VAL A 21 -26.36 1.34 -11.65
N LEU A 22 -25.68 1.60 -10.52
CA LEU A 22 -26.36 2.04 -9.29
C LEU A 22 -27.14 3.34 -9.47
N MET A 23 -26.61 4.29 -10.25
CA MET A 23 -27.32 5.53 -10.58
C MET A 23 -28.59 5.27 -11.38
N GLN A 24 -28.54 4.36 -12.35
CA GLN A 24 -29.72 3.96 -13.13
C GLN A 24 -30.75 3.26 -12.23
N LEU A 25 -30.32 2.27 -11.44
CA LEU A 25 -31.17 1.51 -10.52
C LEU A 25 -31.88 2.45 -9.52
N ASN A 26 -31.17 3.46 -9.01
CA ASN A 26 -31.71 4.48 -8.12
C ASN A 26 -32.88 5.28 -8.71
N LEU A 27 -33.00 5.35 -10.05
CA LEU A 27 -34.07 6.04 -10.77
C LEU A 27 -35.24 5.11 -11.15
N THR A 28 -35.04 3.80 -11.16
CA THR A 28 -36.06 2.84 -11.63
C THR A 28 -37.25 2.67 -10.67
N GLN A 29 -36.98 2.49 -9.37
CA GLN A 29 -37.99 2.20 -8.37
C GLN A 29 -37.61 2.77 -6.99
N LYS A 30 -38.62 3.14 -6.18
CA LYS A 30 -38.43 3.67 -4.82
C LYS A 30 -37.66 2.73 -3.90
N ARG A 31 -37.86 1.41 -4.05
CA ARG A 31 -37.14 0.40 -3.27
C ARG A 31 -35.64 0.45 -3.57
N PHE A 32 -35.27 0.39 -4.85
CA PHE A 32 -33.88 0.47 -5.28
C PHE A 32 -33.25 1.81 -4.94
N ASN A 33 -34.01 2.90 -4.99
CA ASN A 33 -33.56 4.20 -4.49
C ASN A 33 -33.10 4.12 -3.02
N SER A 34 -33.90 3.50 -2.14
CA SER A 34 -33.53 3.37 -0.72
C SER A 34 -32.29 2.49 -0.47
N LEU A 35 -32.03 1.50 -1.33
CA LEU A 35 -30.89 0.58 -1.20
C LEU A 35 -29.62 1.13 -1.88
N ALA A 36 -29.76 1.78 -3.03
CA ALA A 36 -28.64 2.29 -3.82
C ALA A 36 -28.07 3.60 -3.25
N ARG A 37 -28.90 4.47 -2.66
CA ARG A 37 -28.42 5.77 -2.13
C ARG A 37 -27.27 5.65 -1.12
N PRO A 38 -27.34 4.78 -0.09
CA PRO A 38 -26.22 4.59 0.84
C PRO A 38 -24.90 4.20 0.15
N LEU A 39 -24.99 3.45 -0.95
CA LEU A 39 -23.83 2.99 -1.73
C LEU A 39 -23.28 4.10 -2.63
N LEU A 40 -24.18 4.81 -3.33
CA LEU A 40 -23.84 5.94 -4.22
C LEU A 40 -23.16 7.09 -3.49
N PHE A 41 -23.57 7.36 -2.26
CA PHE A 41 -23.06 8.48 -1.45
C PHE A 41 -22.09 8.03 -0.35
N ARG A 42 -21.55 6.81 -0.43
CA ARG A 42 -20.61 6.28 0.56
C ARG A 42 -19.28 7.02 0.60
N ASN A 43 -18.79 7.40 -0.58
CA ASN A 43 -17.46 7.96 -0.79
C ASN A 43 -17.59 9.41 -1.30
N PHE A 44 -17.16 10.36 -0.48
CA PHE A 44 -17.11 11.77 -0.84
C PHE A 44 -15.67 12.20 -1.14
N VAL A 45 -15.44 12.69 -2.35
CA VAL A 45 -14.19 13.33 -2.71
C VAL A 45 -14.41 14.83 -2.81
N PHE A 46 -13.64 15.60 -2.04
CA PHE A 46 -13.61 17.06 -2.06
C PHE A 46 -12.29 17.54 -2.65
N ASP A 47 -12.37 18.23 -3.78
CA ASP A 47 -11.22 18.82 -4.45
C ASP A 47 -11.39 20.35 -4.45
N PRO A 48 -10.72 21.07 -3.54
CA PRO A 48 -10.82 22.52 -3.49
C PRO A 48 -10.02 23.22 -4.60
N TYR A 49 -9.26 22.49 -5.44
CA TYR A 49 -8.36 23.08 -6.43
C TYR A 49 -8.83 22.84 -7.88
N ASN A 50 -9.63 21.80 -8.12
CA ASN A 50 -10.07 21.43 -9.45
C ASN A 50 -11.58 21.21 -9.51
N VAL A 51 -12.23 21.92 -10.44
CA VAL A 51 -13.62 21.70 -10.79
C VAL A 51 -13.66 20.83 -12.03
N SER A 52 -13.53 19.51 -11.85
CA SER A 52 -13.92 18.60 -12.95
C SER A 52 -15.44 18.60 -12.99
N VAL A 53 -15.99 19.42 -13.87
CA VAL A 53 -17.32 19.14 -14.38
C VAL A 53 -17.18 17.91 -15.29
N GLY A 54 -18.22 17.08 -15.39
CA GLY A 54 -18.19 15.90 -16.27
C GLY A 54 -18.00 16.32 -17.74
N PRO A 55 -18.27 15.43 -18.71
CA PRO A 55 -18.43 15.86 -20.09
C PRO A 55 -19.59 16.87 -20.13
N LEU A 56 -19.26 18.15 -19.99
CA LEU A 56 -20.20 19.22 -20.24
C LEU A 56 -20.54 19.13 -21.74
N PRO A 57 -21.80 19.41 -22.11
CA PRO A 57 -22.12 19.73 -23.48
C PRO A 57 -21.11 20.77 -23.98
N GLN A 58 -20.65 20.64 -25.23
CA GLN A 58 -19.61 21.47 -25.87
C GLN A 58 -19.91 22.98 -25.94
N ASP A 59 -20.97 23.45 -25.29
CA ASP A 59 -21.28 24.85 -25.12
C ASP A 59 -20.40 25.40 -23.98
N GLU A 60 -19.15 25.74 -24.35
CA GLU A 60 -18.04 26.20 -23.50
C GLU A 60 -18.27 27.51 -22.71
N GLU A 61 -19.47 28.06 -22.69
CA GLU A 61 -19.74 29.33 -22.02
C GLU A 61 -20.55 29.10 -20.74
N THR A 62 -20.00 29.51 -19.61
CA THR A 62 -20.68 29.81 -18.32
C THR A 62 -20.74 28.75 -17.22
N LEU A 63 -19.60 28.20 -16.79
CA LEU A 63 -19.42 28.06 -15.33
C LEU A 63 -19.13 29.46 -14.78
N GLN A 64 -20.19 30.22 -14.46
CA GLN A 64 -20.08 31.62 -14.01
C GLN A 64 -19.32 31.79 -12.68
N ASP A 65 -19.12 30.72 -11.91
CA ASP A 65 -18.29 30.74 -10.69
C ASP A 65 -17.89 29.29 -10.29
N PRO A 66 -16.64 28.87 -10.54
CA PRO A 66 -16.16 27.53 -10.16
C PRO A 66 -16.23 27.29 -8.64
N ASP A 67 -16.03 28.33 -7.83
CA ASP A 67 -15.99 28.24 -6.38
C ASP A 67 -17.41 28.01 -5.85
N SER A 68 -18.39 28.69 -6.43
CA SER A 68 -19.81 28.47 -6.14
C SER A 68 -20.19 27.01 -6.39
N PHE A 69 -19.75 26.42 -7.50
CA PHE A 69 -20.03 25.01 -7.80
C PHE A 69 -19.41 24.06 -6.76
N VAL A 70 -18.13 24.26 -6.40
CA VAL A 70 -17.46 23.46 -5.36
C VAL A 70 -18.19 23.55 -4.03
N LEU A 71 -18.65 24.75 -3.67
CA LEU A 71 -19.40 24.98 -2.44
C LEU A 71 -20.82 24.40 -2.48
N GLN A 72 -21.49 24.44 -3.62
CA GLN A 72 -22.79 23.77 -3.79
C GLN A 72 -22.63 22.26 -3.64
N ARG A 73 -21.58 21.68 -4.23
CA ARG A 73 -21.25 20.27 -4.05
C ARG A 73 -20.98 19.96 -2.58
N LEU A 74 -20.13 20.73 -1.90
CA LEU A 74 -19.89 20.56 -0.47
C LEU A 74 -21.18 20.61 0.35
N LYS A 75 -22.06 21.58 0.09
CA LYS A 75 -23.36 21.71 0.76
C LYS A 75 -24.28 20.52 0.50
N PHE A 76 -24.30 20.01 -0.73
CA PHE A 76 -25.07 18.82 -1.09
C PHE A 76 -24.59 17.58 -0.31
N TRP A 77 -23.29 17.32 -0.29
CA TRP A 77 -22.72 16.16 0.40
C TRP A 77 -22.84 16.23 1.92
N THR A 78 -22.91 17.45 2.46
CA THR A 78 -23.04 17.72 3.90
C THR A 78 -24.48 18.04 4.31
N SER A 79 -25.45 17.82 3.42
CA SER A 79 -26.87 17.98 3.72
C SER A 79 -27.37 16.83 4.62
N PRO A 80 -28.39 17.05 5.45
CA PRO A 80 -28.93 16.01 6.34
C PRO A 80 -29.31 14.70 5.63
N GLU A 81 -29.77 14.79 4.38
CA GLU A 81 -30.22 13.66 3.57
C GLU A 81 -29.08 12.79 3.03
N ILE A 82 -27.87 13.34 2.91
CA ILE A 82 -26.71 12.69 2.29
C ILE A 82 -25.61 12.39 3.31
N ALA A 83 -25.37 13.31 4.25
CA ALA A 83 -24.23 13.27 5.15
C ALA A 83 -24.15 11.98 5.99
N SER A 84 -25.29 11.40 6.36
CA SER A 84 -25.35 10.13 7.10
C SER A 84 -24.88 8.91 6.29
N TYR A 85 -24.85 8.99 4.96
CA TYR A 85 -24.34 7.93 4.10
C TYR A 85 -22.83 8.01 3.87
N VAL A 86 -22.20 9.15 4.16
CA VAL A 86 -20.78 9.35 3.90
C VAL A 86 -19.93 8.63 4.96
N HIS A 87 -19.17 7.63 4.51
CA HIS A 87 -18.29 6.81 5.36
C HIS A 87 -16.81 7.07 5.10
N LEU A 88 -16.48 7.47 3.87
CA LEU A 88 -15.13 7.84 3.46
C LEU A 88 -15.17 9.24 2.87
N CYS A 89 -14.29 10.11 3.35
CA CYS A 89 -14.05 11.42 2.78
C CYS A 89 -12.58 11.55 2.41
N ALA A 90 -12.30 11.95 1.18
CA ALA A 90 -10.95 12.27 0.73
C ALA A 90 -10.90 13.72 0.28
N VAL A 91 -9.92 14.45 0.80
CA VAL A 91 -9.58 15.81 0.40
C VAL A 91 -8.21 15.75 -0.22
N TYR A 92 -8.08 16.14 -1.48
CA TYR A 92 -6.77 16.22 -2.11
C TYR A 92 -6.67 17.42 -3.02
N ARG A 93 -5.45 17.93 -3.14
CA ARG A 93 -5.09 18.80 -4.25
C ARG A 93 -4.94 17.93 -5.48
N SER A 94 -5.84 18.05 -6.47
CA SER A 94 -5.68 17.36 -7.75
C SER A 94 -4.36 17.79 -8.38
N ARG A 95 -3.30 17.02 -8.14
CA ARG A 95 -2.33 16.76 -9.19
C ARG A 95 -3.19 16.20 -10.31
N ALA A 96 -3.10 16.80 -11.50
CA ALA A 96 -3.47 16.11 -12.72
C ALA A 96 -3.27 14.61 -12.51
N LEU A 97 -4.31 13.79 -12.69
CA LEU A 97 -4.08 12.38 -12.98
C LEU A 97 -3.05 12.39 -14.11
N ARG A 98 -1.77 12.19 -13.75
CA ARG A 98 -0.68 11.95 -14.68
C ARG A 98 -0.93 10.51 -15.05
N GLY A 99 -1.77 10.31 -16.04
CA GLY A 99 -2.34 9.01 -16.32
C GLY A 99 -3.45 9.22 -17.30
N ASP A 100 -3.19 8.77 -18.51
CA ASP A 100 -3.99 8.84 -19.71
C ASP A 100 -4.01 10.21 -20.43
N GLY A 101 -3.23 10.27 -21.52
CA GLY A 101 -3.14 11.40 -22.44
C GLY A 101 -4.44 11.69 -23.22
N SER A 102 -5.51 10.93 -22.99
CA SER A 102 -6.73 10.97 -23.82
C SER A 102 -7.76 12.04 -23.43
N GLN A 103 -7.73 12.63 -22.22
CA GLN A 103 -8.76 13.62 -21.83
C GLN A 103 -8.18 14.99 -21.45
N ARG A 104 -8.09 15.87 -22.45
CA ARG A 104 -8.05 17.34 -22.27
C ARG A 104 -9.34 17.85 -21.61
N ARG A 105 -9.61 17.47 -20.36
CA ARG A 105 -10.64 18.14 -19.56
C ARG A 105 -10.17 19.56 -19.31
N MET A 106 -10.93 20.53 -19.82
CA MET A 106 -10.69 21.95 -19.59
C MET A 106 -10.70 22.19 -18.07
N ARG A 107 -9.56 22.58 -17.52
CA ARG A 107 -9.42 22.87 -16.09
C ARG A 107 -9.75 24.32 -15.84
N VAL A 108 -10.88 24.56 -15.18
CA VAL A 108 -11.16 25.86 -14.60
C VAL A 108 -10.55 25.87 -13.20
N THR A 109 -9.51 26.68 -13.01
CA THR A 109 -8.90 26.90 -11.70
C THR A 109 -9.81 27.78 -10.86
N SER A 110 -10.03 27.39 -9.59
CA SER A 110 -10.72 28.19 -8.56
C SER A 110 -10.22 29.64 -8.55
N THR A 111 -11.15 30.60 -8.43
CA THR A 111 -10.80 32.03 -8.27
C THR A 111 -10.50 32.39 -6.83
N ALA A 112 -11.13 31.70 -5.88
CA ALA A 112 -10.86 31.78 -4.47
C ALA A 112 -9.54 31.12 -4.16
N ALA A 113 -8.90 31.64 -3.11
CA ALA A 113 -7.74 30.99 -2.58
C ALA A 113 -8.14 29.60 -2.00
N PRO A 114 -7.47 28.51 -2.41
CA PRO A 114 -7.90 27.15 -2.06
C PRO A 114 -8.08 26.88 -0.57
N TRP A 115 -7.30 27.54 0.29
CA TRP A 115 -7.42 27.42 1.74
C TRP A 115 -8.76 27.95 2.29
N GLU A 116 -9.42 28.91 1.62
CA GLU A 116 -10.76 29.37 2.03
C GLU A 116 -11.80 28.27 1.83
N LEU A 117 -11.68 27.51 0.74
CA LEU A 117 -12.55 26.36 0.46
C LEU A 117 -12.27 25.21 1.45
N VAL A 118 -11.00 24.97 1.81
CA VAL A 118 -10.65 24.03 2.89
C VAL A 118 -11.22 24.51 4.22
N GLY A 119 -11.14 25.81 4.53
CA GLY A 119 -11.74 26.41 5.71
C GLY A 119 -13.25 26.17 5.76
N LYS A 120 -13.97 26.40 4.66
CA LYS A 120 -15.41 26.09 4.54
C LYS A 120 -15.69 24.59 4.72
N PHE A 121 -14.86 23.72 4.13
CA PHE A 121 -14.94 22.28 4.34
C PHE A 121 -14.82 21.90 5.82
N CYS A 122 -13.90 22.49 6.57
CA CYS A 122 -13.72 22.23 8.00
C CYS A 122 -15.02 22.50 8.79
N HIS A 123 -15.75 23.57 8.46
CA HIS A 123 -17.02 23.91 9.13
C HIS A 123 -18.14 22.91 8.84
N HIS A 124 -18.09 22.26 7.67
CA HIS A 124 -19.07 21.25 7.26
C HIS A 124 -18.70 19.83 7.69
N LEU A 125 -17.45 19.58 8.08
CA LEU A 125 -16.94 18.25 8.42
C LEU A 125 -17.74 17.58 9.55
N GLN A 126 -18.17 18.34 10.54
CA GLN A 126 -19.01 17.87 11.66
C GLN A 126 -20.38 17.31 11.23
N HIS A 127 -20.89 17.64 10.03
CA HIS A 127 -22.17 17.08 9.55
C HIS A 127 -22.01 15.60 9.12
N LEU A 128 -20.79 15.17 8.81
CA LEU A 128 -20.49 13.82 8.35
C LEU A 128 -20.39 12.85 9.55
N VAL A 129 -21.52 12.69 10.27
CA VAL A 129 -21.58 11.97 11.56
C VAL A 129 -21.15 10.50 11.48
N ASN A 130 -21.28 9.87 10.31
CA ASN A 130 -20.91 8.48 10.06
C ASN A 130 -19.54 8.31 9.39
N LEU A 131 -18.77 9.40 9.29
CA LEU A 131 -17.44 9.37 8.69
C LEU A 131 -16.50 8.45 9.48
N ARG A 132 -15.99 7.42 8.80
CA ARG A 132 -15.06 6.42 9.38
C ARG A 132 -13.63 6.60 8.87
N HIS A 133 -13.47 7.06 7.64
CA HIS A 133 -12.18 7.24 6.98
C HIS A 133 -12.06 8.68 6.47
N LEU A 134 -11.05 9.41 6.93
CA LEU A 134 -10.70 10.73 6.42
C LEU A 134 -9.31 10.69 5.82
N LYS A 135 -9.20 11.11 4.55
CA LYS A 135 -7.93 11.20 3.83
C LYS A 135 -7.65 12.64 3.44
N LEU A 136 -6.45 13.14 3.73
CA LEU A 136 -6.00 14.49 3.45
C LEU A 136 -4.67 14.40 2.69
N PHE A 137 -4.63 14.91 1.46
CA PHE A 137 -3.45 14.77 0.60
C PHE A 137 -3.08 16.09 -0.06
N ASP A 138 -1.81 16.50 0.05
CA ASP A 138 -1.27 17.67 -0.64
C ASP A 138 -2.06 18.97 -0.36
N ILE A 139 -2.68 19.11 0.82
CA ILE A 139 -3.47 20.29 1.19
C ILE A 139 -2.75 21.19 2.20
N ASP A 140 -2.94 22.49 2.01
CA ASP A 140 -2.64 23.48 3.04
C ASP A 140 -3.85 23.55 3.97
N TYR A 141 -3.66 23.27 5.26
CA TYR A 141 -4.77 23.19 6.21
C TYR A 141 -4.75 24.33 7.23
N PRO A 142 -5.94 24.88 7.55
CA PRO A 142 -6.07 25.80 8.66
C PRO A 142 -5.94 25.05 9.98
N ALA A 143 -5.46 25.73 11.03
CA ALA A 143 -5.34 25.15 12.36
C ALA A 143 -6.67 24.58 12.90
N LEU A 144 -7.81 25.14 12.44
CA LEU A 144 -9.17 24.67 12.75
C LEU A 144 -9.43 23.23 12.29
N LEU A 145 -8.77 22.73 11.25
CA LEU A 145 -9.04 21.39 10.72
C LEU A 145 -8.83 20.31 11.79
N LEU A 146 -7.76 20.41 12.57
CA LEU A 146 -7.41 19.41 13.58
C LEU A 146 -8.40 19.37 14.74
N SER A 147 -8.89 20.54 15.16
CA SER A 147 -9.95 20.59 16.19
C SER A 147 -11.25 19.99 15.66
N GLN A 148 -11.62 20.24 14.40
CA GLN A 148 -12.81 19.62 13.79
C GLN A 148 -12.66 18.10 13.62
N ILE A 149 -11.47 17.60 13.32
CA ILE A 149 -11.22 16.15 13.27
C ILE A 149 -11.40 15.52 14.65
N SER A 150 -10.97 16.21 15.71
CA SER A 150 -11.04 15.71 17.09
C SER A 150 -12.47 15.54 17.64
N VAL A 151 -13.49 16.08 16.96
CA VAL A 151 -14.89 15.94 17.38
C VAL A 151 -15.69 14.93 16.56
N LEU A 152 -15.06 14.22 15.61
CA LEU A 152 -15.74 13.24 14.76
C LEU A 152 -15.94 11.89 15.48
N PRO A 153 -17.16 11.55 15.94
CA PRO A 153 -17.34 10.46 16.90
C PRO A 153 -17.01 9.07 16.34
N ASN A 154 -17.17 8.89 15.02
CA ASN A 154 -17.03 7.60 14.35
C ASN A 154 -15.74 7.44 13.55
N LEU A 155 -14.83 8.44 13.61
CA LEU A 155 -13.61 8.41 12.82
C LEU A 155 -12.67 7.31 13.34
N ARG A 156 -12.32 6.37 12.46
CA ARG A 156 -11.47 5.21 12.77
C ARG A 156 -10.12 5.27 12.06
N CYS A 157 -10.09 5.82 10.86
CA CYS A 157 -8.91 5.88 10.00
C CYS A 157 -8.66 7.32 9.58
N LEU A 158 -7.45 7.80 9.83
CA LEU A 158 -6.99 9.11 9.42
C LEU A 158 -5.71 8.96 8.59
N GLU A 159 -5.75 9.43 7.36
CA GLU A 159 -4.62 9.41 6.46
C GLU A 159 -4.27 10.83 6.04
N VAL A 160 -3.01 11.21 6.25
CA VAL A 160 -2.50 12.56 5.98
C VAL A 160 -1.20 12.40 5.22
N ARG A 161 -1.14 12.94 4.00
CA ARG A 161 0.11 12.97 3.21
C ARG A 161 0.39 14.36 2.68
N SER A 162 1.63 14.82 2.80
CA SER A 162 2.07 16.09 2.18
C SER A 162 1.20 17.28 2.56
N CYS A 163 0.71 17.34 3.79
CA CYS A 163 -0.15 18.42 4.26
C CYS A 163 0.67 19.47 5.01
N TYR A 164 0.41 20.75 4.75
CA TYR A 164 1.17 21.86 5.31
C TYR A 164 0.27 22.72 6.21
N PRO A 165 0.68 23.05 7.44
CA PRO A 165 -0.02 24.02 8.25
C PRO A 165 0.04 25.39 7.55
N GLN A 166 -1.06 26.13 7.55
CA GLN A 166 -1.02 27.51 7.06
C GLN A 166 -0.47 28.44 8.15
N GLU A 167 0.73 28.98 7.96
CA GLU A 167 1.33 30.01 8.81
C GLU A 167 0.66 31.37 8.52
N HIS A 168 -0.52 31.62 9.07
CA HIS A 168 -1.08 32.97 9.00
C HIS A 168 -0.39 33.89 10.02
N GLU A 169 0.26 34.93 9.51
CA GLU A 169 1.05 35.93 10.26
C GLU A 169 0.27 36.71 11.34
N ASN A 170 -1.06 36.57 11.45
CA ASN A 170 -1.91 37.44 12.29
C ASN A 170 -2.81 36.74 13.30
N THR A 171 -2.84 35.39 13.36
CA THR A 171 -3.61 34.70 14.42
C THR A 171 -2.82 34.68 15.72
N THR A 172 -3.22 35.56 16.61
CA THR A 172 -2.71 35.74 17.97
C THR A 172 -2.83 34.43 18.76
N ASP A 173 -1.66 33.93 19.18
CA ASP A 173 -1.40 32.87 20.16
C ASP A 173 -1.88 31.42 19.82
N PRO A 174 -0.98 30.52 19.35
CA PRO A 174 -1.26 29.09 19.18
C PRO A 174 -1.60 28.36 20.48
N LYS A 175 -1.46 29.02 21.64
CA LYS A 175 -1.84 28.52 22.97
C LYS A 175 -3.35 28.40 23.19
N SER A 176 -4.19 28.90 22.29
CA SER A 176 -5.65 28.74 22.40
C SER A 176 -6.16 27.37 21.90
N LEU A 177 -5.34 26.61 21.16
CA LEU A 177 -5.66 25.25 20.72
C LEU A 177 -5.18 24.17 21.68
N THR A 178 -4.32 24.53 22.65
CA THR A 178 -3.99 23.66 23.77
C THR A 178 -5.14 23.67 24.76
N ALA A 179 -5.77 22.51 24.96
CA ALA A 179 -6.83 22.23 25.93
C ALA A 179 -8.26 22.67 25.53
N THR A 180 -8.86 21.98 24.55
CA THR A 180 -10.25 21.57 24.75
C THR A 180 -10.24 20.35 25.68
N ASP A 181 -10.08 20.60 26.98
CA ASP A 181 -10.01 19.61 28.07
C ASP A 181 -11.31 18.78 28.26
N THR A 182 -12.31 18.91 27.38
CA THR A 182 -13.68 18.47 27.66
C THR A 182 -14.30 17.53 26.62
N LEU A 183 -13.66 17.30 25.48
CA LEU A 183 -14.18 16.36 24.48
C LEU A 183 -13.24 15.18 24.36
N ASP A 184 -13.78 13.98 24.47
CA ASP A 184 -13.04 12.76 24.20
C ASP A 184 -12.69 12.69 22.70
N PRO A 185 -11.40 12.77 22.30
CA PRO A 185 -11.02 12.59 20.91
C PRO A 185 -11.61 11.32 20.27
N PRO A 186 -11.74 11.28 18.93
CA PRO A 186 -12.20 10.11 18.21
C PRO A 186 -11.43 8.85 18.61
N PRO A 187 -12.08 7.68 18.67
CA PRO A 187 -11.41 6.40 18.90
C PRO A 187 -10.68 5.93 17.64
N LEU A 188 -9.71 6.73 17.17
CA LEU A 188 -8.88 6.42 16.02
C LEU A 188 -8.17 5.08 16.25
N ARG A 189 -8.32 4.19 15.27
CA ARG A 189 -7.70 2.87 15.23
C ARG A 189 -6.52 2.82 14.30
N GLU A 190 -6.53 3.62 13.23
CA GLU A 190 -5.50 3.63 12.20
C GLU A 190 -5.13 5.06 11.85
N VAL A 191 -3.84 5.36 11.89
CA VAL A 191 -3.33 6.68 11.52
C VAL A 191 -2.12 6.53 10.60
N THR A 192 -2.16 7.22 9.47
CA THR A 192 -1.07 7.30 8.49
C THR A 192 -0.65 8.76 8.33
N LEU A 193 0.59 9.09 8.70
CA LEU A 193 1.18 10.43 8.61
C LEU A 193 2.42 10.39 7.71
N ARG A 194 2.29 10.76 6.43
CA ARG A 194 3.42 10.78 5.48
C ARG A 194 3.76 12.20 5.03
N THR A 195 5.03 12.46 4.81
CA THR A 195 5.56 13.68 4.20
C THR A 195 5.02 14.95 4.87
N LEU A 196 4.92 14.96 6.19
CA LEU A 196 4.55 16.19 6.91
C LEU A 196 5.69 17.20 6.76
N ALA A 197 5.33 18.47 6.55
CA ALA A 197 6.30 19.54 6.39
C ALA A 197 7.35 19.49 7.52
N PRO A 198 8.67 19.55 7.20
CA PRO A 198 9.72 19.42 8.20
C PRO A 198 9.81 20.61 9.18
N GLN A 199 8.97 21.64 9.00
CA GLN A 199 8.77 22.72 9.94
C GLN A 199 8.31 22.13 11.28
N ALA A 200 9.26 22.00 12.21
CA ALA A 200 9.08 21.29 13.48
C ALA A 200 7.97 21.85 14.37
N ALA A 201 7.52 23.07 14.08
CA ALA A 201 6.51 23.75 14.84
C ALA A 201 5.09 23.20 14.66
N SER A 202 4.76 22.36 13.66
CA SER A 202 3.35 21.96 13.44
C SER A 202 3.03 20.50 13.73
N THR A 203 4.03 19.63 13.79
CA THR A 203 3.80 18.19 13.98
C THR A 203 3.19 17.87 15.35
N HIS A 204 3.47 18.69 16.36
CA HIS A 204 2.89 18.56 17.69
C HIS A 204 1.36 18.69 17.71
N LEU A 205 0.78 19.37 16.71
CA LEU A 205 -0.66 19.53 16.58
C LEU A 205 -1.38 18.20 16.28
N TRP A 206 -0.67 17.20 15.76
CA TRP A 206 -1.22 15.87 15.50
C TRP A 206 -1.21 14.96 16.74
N TYR A 207 -0.43 15.29 17.78
CA TYR A 207 -0.27 14.45 18.96
C TYR A 207 -1.57 14.17 19.71
N PRO A 208 -2.49 15.15 19.87
CA PRO A 208 -3.77 14.89 20.54
C PRO A 208 -4.64 13.83 19.83
N LEU A 209 -4.44 13.62 18.53
CA LEU A 209 -5.19 12.62 17.74
C LEU A 209 -4.60 11.20 17.91
N LEU A 210 -3.34 11.07 18.34
CA LEU A 210 -2.66 9.79 18.52
C LEU A 210 -2.96 9.18 19.90
N ARG A 211 -4.21 8.75 20.11
CA ARG A 211 -4.62 8.09 21.35
C ARG A 211 -3.90 6.75 21.54
N ARG A 212 -3.07 6.68 22.58
CA ARG A 212 -2.18 5.53 22.87
C ARG A 212 -2.91 4.21 23.13
N ASN A 213 -4.15 4.28 23.62
CA ASN A 213 -4.97 3.13 24.02
C ASN A 213 -6.00 2.69 22.97
N THR A 214 -6.17 3.43 21.88
CA THR A 214 -7.13 3.04 20.81
C THR A 214 -6.43 2.75 19.48
N LEU A 215 -5.27 3.36 19.26
CA LEU A 215 -4.50 3.20 18.04
C LEU A 215 -3.97 1.77 17.91
N ARG A 216 -4.34 1.10 16.81
CA ARG A 216 -3.91 -0.27 16.45
C ARG A 216 -2.86 -0.27 15.36
N LYS A 217 -2.96 0.66 14.40
CA LYS A 217 -2.02 0.82 13.29
C LYS A 217 -1.49 2.24 13.24
N LEU A 218 -0.16 2.39 13.20
CA LEU A 218 0.51 3.66 13.00
C LEU A 218 1.46 3.55 11.81
N SER A 219 1.27 4.36 10.78
CA SER A 219 2.17 4.50 9.65
C SER A 219 2.72 5.92 9.63
N THR A 220 4.04 6.10 9.63
CA THR A 220 4.63 7.44 9.77
C THR A 220 5.95 7.60 9.04
N SER A 221 6.14 8.75 8.37
CA SER A 221 7.41 9.15 7.75
C SER A 221 8.07 10.33 8.48
N LEU A 222 7.75 10.51 9.76
CA LEU A 222 8.25 11.64 10.54
C LEU A 222 9.75 11.51 10.80
N PRO A 223 10.51 12.63 10.74
CA PRO A 223 11.90 12.67 11.22
C PRO A 223 12.04 12.07 12.62
N ALA A 224 13.11 11.31 12.89
CA ALA A 224 13.23 10.61 14.17
C ALA A 224 13.23 11.51 15.41
N ARG A 225 13.73 12.75 15.30
CA ARG A 225 13.60 13.75 16.38
C ARG A 225 12.13 13.98 16.76
N MET A 226 11.22 13.97 15.79
CA MET A 226 9.79 14.15 16.01
C MET A 226 9.12 12.87 16.48
N LEU A 227 9.52 11.71 15.94
CA LEU A 227 9.08 10.42 16.49
C LEU A 227 9.46 10.31 17.96
N GLY A 228 10.69 10.69 18.32
CA GLY A 228 11.13 10.78 19.70
C GLY A 228 10.21 11.64 20.55
N GLN A 229 9.83 12.84 20.08
CA GLN A 229 8.90 13.72 20.79
C GLN A 229 7.49 13.11 20.98
N ILE A 230 6.92 12.47 19.94
CA ILE A 230 5.65 11.73 20.05
C ILE A 230 5.74 10.66 21.14
N LEU A 231 6.90 10.01 21.17
CA LEU A 231 7.16 8.81 21.96
C LEU A 231 7.75 9.11 23.35
N MET A 232 8.08 10.36 23.68
CA MET A 232 8.57 10.75 25.01
C MET A 232 7.55 10.49 26.13
N GLY A 233 6.26 10.30 25.80
CA GLY A 233 5.25 9.94 26.79
C GLY A 233 5.14 8.45 27.10
N GLN A 234 3.92 8.06 27.52
CA GLN A 234 3.53 6.68 27.81
C GLN A 234 3.63 5.78 26.56
N PRO A 235 3.86 4.46 26.72
CA PRO A 235 3.88 3.52 25.60
C PRO A 235 2.51 3.37 24.93
N PHE A 236 2.53 2.99 23.65
CA PHE A 236 1.38 2.58 22.86
C PHE A 236 1.09 1.10 23.10
N THR A 237 0.25 0.80 24.08
CA THR A 237 -0.02 -0.57 24.52
C THR A 237 -0.94 -1.37 23.60
N VAL A 238 -1.55 -0.73 22.60
CA VAL A 238 -2.55 -1.35 21.70
C VAL A 238 -2.10 -1.37 20.23
N VAL A 239 -1.01 -0.67 19.90
CA VAL A 239 -0.49 -0.66 18.54
C VAL A 239 0.12 -2.02 18.23
N THR A 240 -0.49 -2.72 17.28
CA THR A 240 -0.09 -4.04 16.80
C THR A 240 0.66 -3.94 15.48
N HIS A 241 0.44 -2.88 14.70
CA HIS A 241 1.06 -2.68 13.40
C HIS A 241 1.76 -1.32 13.36
N LEU A 242 3.07 -1.33 13.13
CA LEU A 242 3.87 -0.12 13.01
C LEU A 242 4.54 -0.09 11.64
N GLU A 243 4.33 0.97 10.88
CA GLU A 243 5.04 1.25 9.64
C GLU A 243 5.84 2.54 9.77
N LEU A 244 7.15 2.46 9.55
CA LEU A 244 8.08 3.58 9.64
C LEU A 244 8.72 3.82 8.28
N VAL A 245 8.62 5.04 7.77
CA VAL A 245 9.38 5.48 6.59
C VAL A 245 10.55 6.31 7.10
N VAL A 246 11.69 5.66 7.30
CA VAL A 246 12.86 6.21 8.01
C VAL A 246 14.14 5.57 7.45
N SER A 247 15.27 6.28 7.47
CA SER A 247 16.54 5.64 7.09
C SER A 247 16.98 4.60 8.14
N VAL A 248 17.60 3.52 7.67
CA VAL A 248 18.09 2.41 8.52
C VAL A 248 18.98 2.94 9.66
N ARG A 249 19.92 3.82 9.32
CA ARG A 249 20.82 4.47 10.28
C ARG A 249 20.06 5.18 11.38
N THR A 250 19.03 5.93 11.00
CA THR A 250 18.23 6.70 11.95
C THR A 250 17.49 5.79 12.92
N LEU A 251 16.92 4.68 12.43
CA LEU A 251 16.26 3.70 13.29
C LEU A 251 17.26 3.01 14.22
N LEU A 252 18.42 2.59 13.71
CA LEU A 252 19.52 2.01 14.50
C LEU A 252 20.04 2.96 15.60
N GLN A 253 19.99 4.27 15.38
CA GLN A 253 20.37 5.26 16.40
C GLN A 253 19.26 5.53 17.43
N ASN A 254 18.03 5.09 17.15
CA ASN A 254 16.85 5.40 17.97
C ASN A 254 16.04 4.13 18.25
N VAL A 255 16.69 3.00 18.48
CA VAL A 255 15.97 1.72 18.58
C VAL A 255 15.05 1.64 19.79
N GLN A 256 15.36 2.39 20.85
CA GLN A 256 14.48 2.62 22.00
C GLN A 256 13.07 3.12 21.64
N LEU A 257 12.86 3.66 20.42
CA LEU A 257 11.52 4.01 19.94
C LEU A 257 10.62 2.77 19.78
N LEU A 258 11.19 1.60 19.45
CA LEU A 258 10.43 0.36 19.32
C LEU A 258 9.91 -0.14 20.67
N GLU A 259 10.61 0.15 21.77
CA GLU A 259 10.18 -0.22 23.14
C GLU A 259 8.86 0.44 23.55
N LYS A 260 8.46 1.49 22.84
CA LYS A 260 7.21 2.21 23.07
C LYS A 260 6.01 1.48 22.49
N PHE A 261 6.20 0.35 21.80
CA PHE A 261 5.15 -0.45 21.17
C PHE A 261 5.18 -1.90 21.69
N PRO A 262 4.88 -2.14 22.98
CA PRO A 262 5.00 -3.46 23.60
C PRO A 262 4.07 -4.54 23.04
N ALA A 263 3.00 -4.16 22.33
CA ALA A 263 2.04 -5.09 21.72
C ALA A 263 2.25 -5.25 20.20
N MET A 264 3.38 -4.79 19.66
CA MET A 264 3.66 -4.79 18.23
C MET A 264 3.84 -6.22 17.70
N GLN A 265 3.02 -6.57 16.70
CA GLN A 265 3.03 -7.87 16.03
C GLN A 265 3.55 -7.78 14.59
N SER A 266 3.43 -6.63 13.95
CA SER A 266 3.93 -6.35 12.59
C SER A 266 4.71 -5.04 12.58
N LEU A 267 5.93 -5.09 12.03
CA LEU A 267 6.80 -3.94 11.82
C LEU A 267 7.15 -3.84 10.34
N ALA A 268 6.81 -2.72 9.72
CA ALA A 268 7.24 -2.36 8.38
C ALA A 268 8.20 -1.17 8.42
N VAL A 269 9.37 -1.29 7.81
CA VAL A 269 10.35 -0.22 7.66
C VAL A 269 10.58 -0.01 6.18
N VAL A 270 10.07 1.11 5.67
CA VAL A 270 10.32 1.54 4.29
C VAL A 270 11.56 2.43 4.34
N ALA A 271 12.70 1.87 3.91
CA ALA A 271 13.95 2.62 3.89
C ALA A 271 13.82 3.81 2.95
N SER A 272 14.03 5.03 3.48
CA SER A 272 14.26 6.19 2.63
C SER A 272 15.57 5.96 1.87
N THR A 273 15.56 6.08 0.54
CA THR A 273 16.71 5.95 -0.34
C THR A 273 17.80 6.96 0.05
N GLU A 274 18.66 6.60 0.99
CA GLU A 274 19.92 7.30 1.23
C GLU A 274 21.02 6.42 0.65
N PRO A 275 21.52 6.74 -0.56
CA PRO A 275 22.66 6.05 -1.11
C PRO A 275 23.87 6.54 -0.31
N ARG A 276 24.37 5.72 0.61
CA ARG A 276 25.80 5.70 0.98
C ARG A 276 26.10 4.60 1.97
N ARG A 277 27.06 3.77 1.56
CA ARG A 277 27.74 2.75 2.35
C ARG A 277 27.97 3.24 3.78
N PRO A 278 27.58 2.46 4.80
CA PRO A 278 27.93 2.76 6.18
C PRO A 278 29.46 2.63 6.33
N ASN A 279 30.20 3.72 6.12
CA ASN A 279 31.66 3.79 6.36
C ASN A 279 32.00 3.78 7.86
N GLY A 280 31.20 3.13 8.69
CA GLY A 280 31.43 3.03 10.12
C GLY A 280 31.09 1.64 10.61
N ASN A 281 32.11 0.91 11.05
CA ASN A 281 32.01 -0.24 11.95
C ASN A 281 31.53 0.24 13.33
N GLY A 282 30.34 0.84 13.38
CA GLY A 282 29.66 1.08 14.63
C GLY A 282 29.22 -0.27 15.17
N ASP A 283 29.96 -0.79 16.14
CA ASP A 283 29.55 -1.96 16.93
C ASP A 283 28.28 -1.60 17.71
N PHE A 284 27.12 -1.78 17.07
CA PHE A 284 25.83 -1.74 17.74
C PHE A 284 25.66 -3.08 18.49
N GLN A 285 26.25 -3.19 19.68
CA GLN A 285 26.24 -4.41 20.49
C GLN A 285 25.12 -4.50 21.54
N ASP A 286 24.28 -3.48 21.68
CA ASP A 286 23.21 -3.54 22.68
C ASP A 286 22.01 -4.32 22.12
N ALA A 287 21.91 -5.58 22.53
CA ALA A 287 20.76 -6.44 22.29
C ALA A 287 19.48 -5.74 22.79
N LEU A 288 18.46 -5.72 21.94
CA LEU A 288 17.21 -5.04 22.28
C LEU A 288 16.41 -5.77 23.35
N SER A 289 15.64 -4.96 24.08
CA SER A 289 14.69 -5.33 25.11
C SER A 289 13.70 -6.43 24.67
N PRO A 290 13.19 -7.26 25.61
CA PRO A 290 12.17 -8.30 25.39
C PRO A 290 10.85 -7.82 24.74
N VAL A 291 10.66 -6.52 24.54
CA VAL A 291 9.50 -5.91 23.87
C VAL A 291 9.26 -6.51 22.47
N LEU A 292 10.32 -6.92 21.76
CA LEU A 292 10.21 -7.49 20.42
C LEU A 292 9.86 -8.97 20.39
N ALA A 293 9.69 -9.62 21.55
CA ALA A 293 9.33 -11.03 21.62
C ALA A 293 7.97 -11.36 20.96
N SER A 294 7.07 -10.37 20.83
CA SER A 294 5.75 -10.55 20.20
C SER A 294 5.72 -10.26 18.69
N LEU A 295 6.84 -9.84 18.10
CA LEU A 295 6.91 -9.48 16.68
C LEU A 295 6.81 -10.75 15.81
N GLY A 296 5.70 -10.88 15.08
CA GLY A 296 5.45 -12.02 14.20
C GLY A 296 5.76 -11.75 12.72
N GLU A 297 5.63 -10.50 12.30
CA GLU A 297 5.86 -10.07 10.91
C GLU A 297 6.89 -8.93 10.86
N TYR A 298 7.87 -9.05 9.98
CA TYR A 298 8.79 -7.97 9.63
C TYR A 298 8.77 -7.70 8.13
N ARG A 299 8.70 -6.42 7.77
CA ARG A 299 8.90 -5.91 6.42
C ARG A 299 9.98 -4.84 6.43
N GLY A 300 11.03 -4.95 5.62
CA GLY A 300 12.03 -3.90 5.49
C GLY A 300 13.42 -4.39 5.14
N PRO A 301 14.46 -3.54 5.29
CA PRO A 301 15.81 -3.88 4.89
C PRO A 301 16.46 -4.95 5.81
N PRO A 302 17.31 -5.81 5.27
CA PRO A 302 17.91 -6.93 6.00
C PRO A 302 18.88 -6.49 7.12
N ASP A 303 19.47 -5.29 7.02
CA ASP A 303 20.39 -4.74 8.04
C ASP A 303 19.79 -4.64 9.45
N LEU A 304 18.46 -4.53 9.52
CA LEU A 304 17.73 -4.42 10.78
C LEU A 304 17.42 -5.78 11.40
N LEU A 305 17.59 -6.90 10.69
CA LEU A 305 17.25 -8.23 11.22
C LEU A 305 18.02 -8.58 12.50
N LYS A 306 19.26 -8.10 12.62
CA LYS A 306 20.10 -8.27 13.81
C LYS A 306 19.47 -7.70 15.09
N LEU A 307 18.56 -6.73 14.96
CA LEU A 307 17.84 -6.14 16.08
C LEU A 307 16.87 -7.13 16.73
N PHE A 308 16.39 -8.12 15.98
CA PHE A 308 15.30 -8.99 16.39
C PHE A 308 15.79 -10.38 16.86
N LEU A 309 17.09 -10.55 17.08
CA LEU A 309 17.65 -11.83 17.51
C LEU A 309 17.41 -12.07 19.01
N PRO A 310 16.95 -13.27 19.41
CA PRO A 310 16.59 -14.42 18.57
C PRO A 310 15.17 -14.30 17.96
N LEU A 311 15.01 -14.72 16.69
CA LEU A 311 13.75 -14.64 15.92
C LEU A 311 12.63 -15.62 16.35
N SER A 312 12.54 -15.98 17.61
CA SER A 312 11.71 -17.11 18.05
C SER A 312 10.20 -17.02 17.75
N SER A 313 9.68 -15.84 17.40
CA SER A 313 8.26 -15.59 17.11
C SER A 313 7.93 -15.18 15.66
N PHE A 314 8.94 -15.04 14.80
CA PHE A 314 8.71 -14.63 13.41
C PHE A 314 8.10 -15.76 12.58
N HIS A 315 6.97 -15.47 11.95
CA HIS A 315 6.34 -16.34 10.96
C HIS A 315 6.38 -15.74 9.55
N ARG A 316 6.51 -14.41 9.43
CA ARG A 316 6.52 -13.73 8.12
C ARG A 316 7.67 -12.73 8.00
N LEU A 317 8.40 -12.85 6.89
CA LEU A 317 9.55 -12.03 6.57
C LEU A 317 9.41 -11.45 5.17
N ILE A 318 9.44 -10.11 5.05
CA ILE A 318 9.36 -9.38 3.78
C ILE A 318 10.60 -8.50 3.65
N LEU A 319 11.59 -8.92 2.87
CA LEU A 319 12.82 -8.15 2.68
C LEU A 319 12.66 -7.11 1.56
N SER A 320 13.15 -5.91 1.83
CA SER A 320 13.29 -4.83 0.84
C SER A 320 14.77 -4.59 0.61
N CYS A 321 15.36 -5.29 -0.35
CA CYS A 321 16.79 -5.26 -0.62
C CYS A 321 17.08 -5.77 -2.03
N ASP A 322 17.61 -4.89 -2.87
CA ASP A 322 17.91 -5.24 -4.25
C ASP A 322 19.09 -6.25 -4.33
N ASP A 323 19.98 -6.26 -3.33
CA ASP A 323 21.20 -7.09 -3.28
C ASP A 323 20.98 -8.40 -2.49
N VAL A 324 20.95 -9.53 -3.20
CA VAL A 324 20.77 -10.87 -2.62
C VAL A 324 21.93 -11.28 -1.69
N ASP A 325 23.17 -10.91 -2.02
CA ASP A 325 24.34 -11.19 -1.18
C ASP A 325 24.22 -10.50 0.18
N GLN A 326 23.73 -9.25 0.17
CA GLN A 326 23.46 -8.52 1.40
C GLN A 326 22.38 -9.23 2.24
N ALA A 327 21.30 -9.68 1.60
CA ALA A 327 20.26 -10.45 2.28
C ALA A 327 20.81 -11.75 2.89
N LEU A 328 21.54 -12.55 2.11
CA LEU A 328 22.18 -13.80 2.55
C LEU A 328 23.13 -13.56 3.71
N LEU A 329 23.99 -12.54 3.64
CA LEU A 329 24.90 -12.17 4.71
C LEU A 329 24.16 -11.91 6.03
N HIS A 330 23.06 -11.16 6.00
CA HIS A 330 22.28 -10.89 7.20
C HIS A 330 21.50 -12.11 7.69
N LEU A 331 20.98 -12.95 6.79
CA LEU A 331 20.30 -14.20 7.15
C LEU A 331 21.27 -15.20 7.81
N ARG A 332 22.52 -15.28 7.36
CA ARG A 332 23.57 -16.11 8.00
C ARG A 332 23.86 -15.71 9.44
N LEU A 333 23.65 -14.45 9.81
CA LEU A 333 23.82 -13.97 11.20
C LEU A 333 22.67 -14.41 12.11
N ILE A 334 21.55 -14.82 11.54
CA ILE A 334 20.37 -15.26 12.26
C ILE A 334 20.56 -16.73 12.67
N ASN A 335 21.26 -16.94 13.77
CA ASN A 335 21.42 -18.28 14.36
C ASN A 335 20.15 -18.67 15.14
N GLY A 336 19.36 -19.63 14.64
CA GLY A 336 18.25 -20.20 15.39
C GLY A 336 17.28 -21.07 14.58
N PRO A 337 16.39 -21.84 15.23
CA PRO A 337 15.27 -22.50 14.56
C PRO A 337 14.30 -21.42 14.06
N ASN A 338 14.41 -21.07 12.78
CA ASN A 338 13.56 -20.07 12.15
C ASN A 338 12.18 -20.68 11.87
N TYR A 339 11.14 -20.20 12.56
CA TYR A 339 9.74 -20.58 12.34
C TYR A 339 9.08 -19.78 11.20
N ILE A 340 9.88 -19.23 10.29
CA ILE A 340 9.40 -18.44 9.17
C ILE A 340 8.64 -19.36 8.22
N THR A 341 7.33 -19.11 8.09
CA THR A 341 6.42 -19.84 7.20
C THR A 341 6.14 -19.07 5.92
N SER A 342 6.38 -17.76 5.89
CA SER A 342 6.18 -16.90 4.73
C SER A 342 7.40 -16.00 4.50
N PHE A 343 7.99 -16.08 3.32
CA PHE A 343 9.16 -15.29 2.90
C PHE A 343 8.85 -14.55 1.61
N HIS A 344 9.06 -13.25 1.63
CA HIS A 344 8.88 -12.37 0.49
C HIS A 344 10.15 -11.55 0.28
N ALA A 345 10.65 -11.46 -0.93
CA ALA A 345 11.78 -10.60 -1.24
C ALA A 345 11.67 -10.03 -2.66
N HIS A 346 12.33 -8.89 -2.86
CA HIS A 346 12.52 -8.28 -4.17
C HIS A 346 14.01 -8.03 -4.35
N PHE A 347 14.64 -8.67 -5.34
CA PHE A 347 16.05 -8.56 -5.69
C PHE A 347 16.23 -7.97 -7.10
N SER A 348 17.39 -7.40 -7.40
CA SER A 348 17.79 -7.00 -8.76
C SER A 348 18.37 -8.16 -9.57
N ASP A 349 18.93 -9.15 -8.89
CA ASP A 349 19.42 -10.37 -9.50
C ASP A 349 19.25 -11.52 -8.51
N LEU A 350 19.05 -12.72 -9.01
CA LEU A 350 18.91 -13.92 -8.19
C LEU A 350 19.20 -15.16 -9.01
N ILE A 351 20.31 -15.84 -8.74
CA ILE A 351 20.60 -17.14 -9.34
C ILE A 351 20.00 -18.30 -8.54
N TYR A 352 19.93 -19.48 -9.15
CA TYR A 352 19.34 -20.67 -8.53
C TYR A 352 20.05 -21.09 -7.23
N GLU A 353 21.38 -21.05 -7.17
CA GLU A 353 22.16 -21.37 -5.96
C GLU A 353 21.79 -20.47 -4.78
N GLU A 354 21.56 -19.19 -5.04
CA GLU A 354 21.18 -18.21 -4.02
C GLU A 354 19.76 -18.43 -3.55
N LEU A 355 18.81 -18.72 -4.45
CA LEU A 355 17.46 -19.10 -4.06
C LEU A 355 17.47 -20.37 -3.18
N ARG A 356 18.29 -21.35 -3.55
CA ARG A 356 18.48 -22.58 -2.79
C ARG A 356 19.04 -22.29 -1.41
N GLU A 357 20.04 -21.41 -1.30
CA GLU A 357 20.57 -20.99 -0.02
C GLU A 357 19.52 -20.25 0.83
N LEU A 358 18.78 -19.31 0.22
CA LEU A 358 17.68 -18.58 0.86
C LEU A 358 16.64 -19.53 1.46
N CYS A 359 16.18 -20.50 0.67
CA CYS A 359 15.22 -21.50 1.10
C CYS A 359 15.78 -22.42 2.20
N GLY A 360 17.09 -22.68 2.17
CA GLY A 360 17.82 -23.42 3.20
C GLY A 360 17.76 -22.79 4.60
N PHE A 361 17.62 -21.46 4.70
CA PHE A 361 17.44 -20.77 6.00
C PHE A 361 16.06 -20.99 6.64
N PHE A 362 15.07 -21.43 5.87
CA PHE A 362 13.66 -21.47 6.28
C PHE A 362 13.06 -22.88 6.11
N PRO A 363 13.43 -23.87 6.94
CA PRO A 363 12.94 -25.25 6.80
C PRO A 363 11.42 -25.41 6.97
N HIS A 364 10.74 -24.40 7.52
CA HIS A 364 9.29 -24.38 7.72
C HIS A 364 8.52 -23.52 6.71
N LEU A 365 9.17 -23.10 5.61
CA LEU A 365 8.55 -22.25 4.61
C LEU A 365 7.34 -22.93 3.96
N THR A 366 6.24 -22.19 3.89
CA THR A 366 4.97 -22.60 3.25
C THR A 366 4.55 -21.65 2.12
N ASP A 367 4.96 -20.38 2.18
CA ASP A 367 4.69 -19.34 1.18
C ASP A 367 6.00 -18.65 0.80
N LEU A 368 6.40 -18.79 -0.46
CA LEU A 368 7.57 -18.14 -1.02
C LEU A 368 7.11 -17.13 -2.08
N ARG A 369 7.53 -15.87 -1.95
CA ARG A 369 7.34 -14.84 -2.97
C ARG A 369 8.64 -14.15 -3.30
N VAL A 370 9.07 -14.26 -4.54
CA VAL A 370 10.31 -13.63 -5.01
C VAL A 370 9.97 -12.76 -6.19
N LYS A 371 10.39 -11.50 -6.12
CA LYS A 371 10.43 -10.60 -7.27
C LYS A 371 11.89 -10.39 -7.66
N VAL A 372 12.19 -10.51 -8.94
CA VAL A 372 13.51 -10.27 -9.53
C VAL A 372 13.34 -9.18 -10.58
N THR A 373 14.08 -8.09 -10.47
CA THR A 373 14.09 -7.02 -11.48
C THR A 373 15.44 -7.03 -12.19
N ILE A 374 15.48 -7.61 -13.38
CA ILE A 374 16.71 -7.78 -14.16
C ILE A 374 17.10 -6.40 -14.72
N PRO A 375 18.27 -5.86 -14.36
CA PRO A 375 18.70 -4.55 -14.82
C PRO A 375 18.92 -4.54 -16.34
N HIS A 376 18.73 -3.38 -16.97
CA HIS A 376 19.05 -3.19 -18.38
C HIS A 376 20.53 -3.53 -18.65
N TRP A 377 20.77 -4.51 -19.52
CA TRP A 377 22.12 -4.83 -20.00
C TRP A 377 22.48 -3.88 -21.14
N THR A 378 23.61 -3.19 -21.04
CA THR A 378 24.12 -2.39 -22.17
C THR A 378 24.61 -3.32 -23.28
N GLU A 379 24.72 -2.85 -24.53
CA GLU A 379 25.26 -3.67 -25.65
C GLU A 379 26.65 -4.27 -25.31
N ASP A 380 27.46 -3.55 -24.52
CA ASP A 380 28.75 -4.03 -24.04
C ASP A 380 28.59 -5.16 -23.01
N ASP A 381 27.60 -5.05 -22.11
CA ASP A 381 27.25 -6.13 -21.17
C ASP A 381 26.73 -7.36 -21.92
N TYR A 382 25.95 -7.17 -23.00
CA TYR A 382 25.50 -8.25 -23.87
C TYR A 382 26.69 -8.99 -24.50
N GLU A 383 27.70 -8.30 -25.05
CA GLU A 383 28.86 -8.97 -25.64
C GLU A 383 29.73 -9.71 -24.61
N GLU A 384 29.94 -9.14 -23.42
CA GLU A 384 30.70 -9.79 -22.34
C GLU A 384 29.94 -11.01 -21.77
N TYR A 385 28.62 -10.89 -21.63
CA TYR A 385 27.74 -11.94 -21.11
C TYR A 385 27.57 -13.11 -22.10
N TYR A 386 27.35 -12.83 -23.39
CA TYR A 386 27.22 -13.87 -24.43
C TYR A 386 28.55 -14.50 -24.85
N SER A 387 29.68 -13.81 -24.68
CA SER A 387 31.01 -14.38 -24.99
C SER A 387 31.52 -15.37 -23.92
N GLY A 388 30.86 -15.43 -22.76
CA GLY A 388 31.25 -16.19 -21.58
C GLY A 388 30.34 -17.35 -21.19
N LYS A 389 29.95 -18.24 -22.11
CA LYS A 389 29.50 -19.65 -21.93
C LYS A 389 28.52 -20.12 -20.82
N GLU A 390 28.05 -19.31 -19.87
CA GLU A 390 27.14 -19.76 -18.78
C GLU A 390 26.07 -18.73 -18.44
N ALA A 391 25.87 -17.74 -19.31
CA ALA A 391 25.07 -16.58 -19.02
C ALA A 391 23.91 -16.51 -20.02
N ASN A 392 23.04 -17.52 -19.96
CA ASN A 392 21.66 -17.40 -20.41
C ASN A 392 20.86 -17.42 -19.12
N PHE A 393 20.72 -16.29 -18.42
CA PHE A 393 19.67 -16.19 -17.41
C PHE A 393 18.33 -16.00 -18.13
N GLU A 394 17.94 -17.00 -18.91
CA GLU A 394 16.57 -17.13 -19.35
C GLU A 394 15.77 -17.52 -18.11
N ALA A 395 14.67 -16.80 -17.82
CA ALA A 395 13.77 -17.19 -16.73
C ALA A 395 13.36 -18.68 -16.82
N PHE A 396 13.42 -19.25 -18.03
CA PHE A 396 13.25 -20.66 -18.32
C PHE A 396 14.35 -21.58 -17.77
N ASP A 397 15.63 -21.20 -17.87
CA ASP A 397 16.73 -21.96 -17.29
C ASP A 397 16.60 -21.98 -15.77
N PHE A 398 16.28 -20.84 -15.16
CA PHE A 398 16.01 -20.76 -13.73
C PHE A 398 14.84 -21.66 -13.30
N LEU A 399 13.73 -21.67 -14.05
CA LEU A 399 12.59 -22.55 -13.77
C LEU A 399 12.96 -24.03 -13.93
N THR A 400 13.79 -24.36 -14.93
CA THR A 400 14.25 -25.72 -15.19
C THR A 400 15.20 -26.20 -14.09
N GLU A 401 16.17 -25.40 -13.68
CA GLU A 401 17.09 -25.70 -12.57
C GLU A 401 16.33 -25.91 -11.25
N LEU A 402 15.31 -25.09 -11.03
CA LEU A 402 14.40 -25.17 -9.90
C LEU A 402 13.58 -26.47 -9.89
N MET A 403 13.39 -27.10 -11.04
CA MET A 403 12.91 -28.48 -11.13
C MET A 403 14.03 -29.47 -10.78
N GLU A 404 15.17 -29.42 -11.46
CA GLU A 404 16.17 -30.50 -11.44
C GLU A 404 16.74 -30.76 -10.05
N SER A 405 16.95 -29.72 -9.26
CA SER A 405 17.42 -29.82 -7.88
C SER A 405 16.42 -29.13 -6.97
N PRO A 406 15.76 -29.83 -6.02
CA PRO A 406 14.72 -29.18 -5.21
C PRO A 406 15.34 -28.20 -4.21
N PRO A 407 15.14 -26.87 -4.35
CA PRO A 407 15.64 -25.90 -3.38
C PRO A 407 14.66 -25.73 -2.21
N PHE A 408 13.39 -26.14 -2.36
CA PHE A 408 12.34 -25.74 -1.43
C PHE A 408 12.15 -26.71 -0.28
N PRO A 409 11.71 -26.20 0.87
CA PRO A 409 11.22 -27.03 1.96
C PRO A 409 10.05 -27.91 1.50
N THR A 410 10.03 -29.15 1.96
CA THR A 410 8.94 -30.12 1.68
C THR A 410 7.55 -29.66 2.15
N GLY A 411 7.49 -28.61 2.97
CA GLY A 411 6.28 -27.97 3.47
C GLY A 411 5.67 -26.91 2.54
N ILE A 412 6.31 -26.59 1.42
CA ILE A 412 5.88 -25.49 0.55
C ILE A 412 4.45 -25.70 0.02
N GLU A 413 3.61 -24.68 0.14
CA GLU A 413 2.22 -24.67 -0.33
C GLU A 413 1.98 -23.64 -1.42
N LYS A 414 2.73 -22.54 -1.43
CA LYS A 414 2.59 -21.43 -2.38
C LYS A 414 3.95 -20.98 -2.89
N ILE A 415 4.06 -20.82 -4.20
CA ILE A 415 5.25 -20.28 -4.86
C ILE A 415 4.81 -19.15 -5.78
N TYR A 416 5.35 -17.96 -5.58
CA TYR A 416 5.19 -16.80 -6.44
C TYR A 416 6.58 -16.35 -6.88
N VAL A 417 6.81 -16.31 -8.19
CA VAL A 417 8.02 -15.75 -8.77
C VAL A 417 7.64 -14.72 -9.83
N HIS A 418 8.21 -13.53 -9.73
CA HIS A 418 8.00 -12.45 -10.69
C HIS A 418 9.34 -11.97 -11.24
N TRP A 419 9.45 -11.89 -12.56
CA TRP A 419 10.58 -11.29 -13.27
C TRP A 419 10.11 -10.03 -13.97
N GLU A 420 10.85 -8.95 -13.79
CA GLU A 420 10.63 -7.68 -14.47
C GLU A 420 11.92 -7.33 -15.19
N TYR A 421 11.89 -7.28 -16.51
CA TYR A 421 12.99 -6.74 -17.31
C TYR A 421 12.81 -5.22 -17.37
N GLU A 422 13.89 -4.46 -17.22
CA GLU A 422 13.82 -2.99 -17.32
C GLU A 422 13.53 -2.50 -18.75
N ASP A 423 13.74 -3.33 -19.78
CA ASP A 423 13.48 -3.01 -21.18
C ASP A 423 12.25 -3.73 -21.75
N ASP A 424 11.35 -2.94 -22.35
CA ASP A 424 10.13 -3.40 -23.03
C ASP A 424 10.41 -4.12 -24.37
N ASP A 425 11.62 -3.99 -24.93
CA ASP A 425 11.95 -4.44 -26.29
C ASP A 425 12.54 -5.88 -26.35
N SER A 426 12.57 -6.61 -25.23
CA SER A 426 13.09 -7.98 -25.21
C SER A 426 12.11 -8.95 -25.89
N HIS A 427 12.40 -9.31 -27.13
CA HIS A 427 11.73 -10.41 -27.83
C HIS A 427 12.10 -11.73 -27.13
N LEU A 428 11.24 -12.20 -26.23
CA LEU A 428 11.30 -13.57 -25.72
C LEU A 428 11.16 -14.52 -26.92
N ASP A 429 12.19 -15.34 -27.13
CA ASP A 429 12.24 -16.32 -28.22
C ASP A 429 11.09 -17.36 -28.07
N ASP A 430 10.60 -17.90 -29.18
CA ASP A 430 9.34 -18.68 -29.34
C ASP A 430 9.28 -20.03 -28.57
N GLY A 431 10.19 -20.28 -27.63
CA GLY A 431 10.36 -21.52 -26.89
C GLY A 431 9.69 -21.57 -25.53
N ALA A 432 8.39 -21.21 -25.42
CA ALA A 432 7.69 -21.33 -24.14
C ALA A 432 7.70 -22.80 -23.64
N PRO A 433 8.19 -23.09 -22.43
CA PRO A 433 8.22 -24.44 -21.88
C PRO A 433 6.80 -24.95 -21.64
N ASP A 434 6.64 -26.28 -21.64
CA ASP A 434 5.38 -26.90 -21.25
C ASP A 434 5.13 -26.70 -19.75
N LEU A 435 4.37 -25.66 -19.42
CA LEU A 435 4.05 -25.29 -18.03
C LEU A 435 3.18 -26.32 -17.32
N ASN A 436 2.46 -27.17 -18.06
CA ASN A 436 1.73 -28.29 -17.47
C ASN A 436 2.68 -29.40 -17.05
N ALA A 437 3.72 -29.68 -17.85
CA ALA A 437 4.79 -30.60 -17.43
C ALA A 437 5.52 -30.05 -16.19
N LEU A 438 5.84 -28.75 -16.19
CA LEU A 438 6.44 -28.05 -15.04
C LEU A 438 5.58 -28.24 -13.77
N LYS A 439 4.28 -27.97 -13.87
CA LYS A 439 3.31 -28.15 -12.78
C LYS A 439 3.30 -29.57 -12.24
N ASP A 440 3.22 -30.57 -13.12
CA ASP A 440 3.11 -31.96 -12.71
C ASP A 440 4.39 -32.44 -12.01
N ASP A 441 5.54 -31.96 -12.47
CA ASP A 441 6.82 -32.18 -11.81
C ASP A 441 6.88 -31.50 -10.43
N PHE A 442 6.43 -30.25 -10.31
CA PHE A 442 6.30 -29.59 -9.02
C PHE A 442 5.41 -30.36 -8.05
N LEU A 443 4.25 -30.84 -8.51
CA LEU A 443 3.32 -31.59 -7.67
C LEU A 443 3.87 -32.95 -7.25
N SER A 444 4.68 -33.57 -8.11
CA SER A 444 5.37 -34.82 -7.78
C SER A 444 6.40 -34.62 -6.66
N LYS A 445 7.12 -33.48 -6.67
CA LYS A 445 8.17 -33.15 -5.69
C LYS A 445 7.63 -32.51 -4.41
N TYR A 446 6.57 -31.70 -4.54
CA TYR A 446 5.96 -30.92 -3.47
C TYR A 446 4.45 -31.23 -3.40
N PRO A 447 4.06 -32.37 -2.81
CA PRO A 447 2.66 -32.81 -2.79
C PRO A 447 1.73 -31.90 -1.97
N LYS A 448 2.27 -30.95 -1.21
CA LYS A 448 1.50 -29.94 -0.45
C LYS A 448 1.26 -28.66 -1.22
N LEU A 449 1.83 -28.52 -2.42
CA LEU A 449 1.68 -27.33 -3.24
C LEU A 449 0.22 -27.13 -3.62
N LYS A 450 -0.30 -25.94 -3.31
CA LYS A 450 -1.68 -25.52 -3.55
C LYS A 450 -1.76 -24.45 -4.64
N ALA A 451 -0.69 -23.67 -4.84
CA ALA A 451 -0.69 -22.62 -5.85
C ALA A 451 0.72 -22.31 -6.37
N ILE A 452 0.81 -21.99 -7.65
CA ILE A 452 2.01 -21.54 -8.36
C ILE A 452 1.64 -20.27 -9.13
N TRP A 453 2.46 -19.24 -9.01
CA TRP A 453 2.38 -18.03 -9.81
C TRP A 453 3.75 -17.72 -10.37
N ILE A 454 3.84 -17.58 -11.68
CA ILE A 454 5.06 -17.25 -12.43
C ILE A 454 4.68 -16.12 -13.37
N ASP A 455 5.28 -14.94 -13.20
CA ASP A 455 4.93 -13.73 -13.97
C ASP A 455 6.19 -13.05 -14.47
N GLY A 456 6.37 -12.99 -15.77
CA GLY A 456 7.52 -12.37 -16.44
C GLY A 456 7.03 -11.21 -17.31
N SER A 457 7.63 -10.03 -17.13
CA SER A 457 7.48 -8.93 -18.07
C SER A 457 8.48 -9.10 -19.22
N PRO A 458 8.15 -8.82 -20.50
CA PRO A 458 6.83 -8.50 -21.02
C PRO A 458 6.00 -9.77 -21.35
N GLY A 459 4.74 -9.82 -20.92
CA GLY A 459 3.72 -10.71 -21.49
C GLY A 459 3.67 -12.17 -21.02
N PHE A 460 4.45 -12.59 -20.04
CA PHE A 460 4.40 -13.96 -19.52
C PHE A 460 3.62 -14.01 -18.20
N LEU A 461 2.47 -14.71 -18.16
CA LEU A 461 1.72 -14.93 -16.92
C LEU A 461 1.22 -16.37 -16.84
N TYR A 462 1.70 -17.09 -15.83
CA TYR A 462 1.24 -18.44 -15.49
C TYR A 462 0.71 -18.48 -14.07
N PHE A 463 -0.53 -18.96 -13.94
CA PHE A 463 -1.20 -19.13 -12.66
C PHE A 463 -1.82 -20.51 -12.57
N TRP A 464 -1.48 -21.24 -11.51
CA TRP A 464 -2.13 -22.50 -11.18
C TRP A 464 -2.56 -22.53 -9.72
N GLN A 465 -3.74 -23.10 -9.47
CA GLN A 465 -4.31 -23.26 -8.14
C GLN A 465 -5.09 -24.58 -8.00
N LEU A 466 -4.89 -25.27 -6.87
CA LEU A 466 -5.65 -26.45 -6.51
C LEU A 466 -7.11 -26.12 -6.20
N GLY A 467 -8.05 -26.81 -6.85
CA GLY A 467 -9.50 -26.64 -6.62
C GLY A 467 -10.17 -25.60 -7.51
N VAL A 468 -9.42 -24.84 -8.29
CA VAL A 468 -9.92 -24.03 -9.40
C VAL A 468 -9.54 -24.77 -10.69
N PRO A 469 -10.48 -25.40 -11.40
CA PRO A 469 -10.15 -26.13 -12.63
C PRO A 469 -9.54 -25.18 -13.67
N GLY A 470 -8.27 -25.39 -14.00
CA GLY A 470 -7.67 -25.08 -15.31
C GLY A 470 -7.91 -23.69 -15.88
N VAL A 471 -7.85 -22.62 -15.08
CA VAL A 471 -7.61 -21.27 -15.65
C VAL A 471 -6.12 -21.17 -15.95
N GLN A 472 -5.69 -21.93 -16.94
CA GLN A 472 -4.42 -21.74 -17.61
C GLN A 472 -4.65 -20.55 -18.52
N TYR A 473 -4.16 -19.38 -18.12
CA TYR A 473 -3.84 -18.35 -19.09
C TYR A 473 -2.58 -18.88 -19.77
N ASP A 474 -2.76 -19.68 -20.83
CA ASP A 474 -1.69 -19.90 -21.80
C ASP A 474 -1.27 -18.52 -22.22
N SER A 475 0.01 -18.20 -21.99
CA SER A 475 0.70 -16.97 -22.40
C SER A 475 -0.20 -16.12 -23.29
N CYS A 476 -0.87 -15.13 -22.71
CA CYS A 476 -1.26 -14.02 -23.56
C CYS A 476 0.07 -13.35 -23.91
N SER A 477 0.75 -13.83 -24.96
CA SER A 477 1.69 -13.01 -25.69
C SER A 477 0.84 -11.87 -26.23
N PHE A 478 0.66 -10.86 -25.40
CA PHE A 478 0.15 -9.59 -25.85
C PHE A 478 1.28 -9.08 -26.73
N ASP A 479 1.10 -9.19 -28.04
CA ASP A 479 1.99 -8.53 -28.96
C ASP A 479 1.79 -7.04 -28.68
N TYR A 480 2.73 -6.44 -27.95
CA TYR A 480 2.64 -5.12 -27.31
C TYR A 480 2.51 -3.96 -28.30
N ASN A 481 2.33 -4.27 -29.58
CA ASN A 481 2.51 -3.33 -30.66
C ASN A 481 1.28 -2.50 -31.05
N ASP A 482 0.03 -2.77 -30.60
CA ASP A 482 -1.10 -1.95 -31.10
C ASP A 482 -2.39 -1.77 -30.25
N ASP A 483 -2.61 -2.42 -29.10
CA ASP A 483 -3.89 -2.27 -28.36
C ASP A 483 -3.72 -1.97 -26.84
N ASP A 484 -3.86 -0.69 -26.47
CA ASP A 484 -3.92 -0.22 -25.06
C ASP A 484 -5.02 -0.94 -24.23
N GLU A 485 -6.10 -1.36 -24.88
CA GLU A 485 -7.25 -2.04 -24.25
C GLU A 485 -6.85 -3.42 -23.69
N ILE A 486 -6.00 -4.13 -24.43
CA ILE A 486 -5.50 -5.46 -24.05
C ILE A 486 -4.60 -5.37 -22.80
N TRP A 487 -3.80 -4.31 -22.70
CA TRP A 487 -2.94 -4.06 -21.53
C TRP A 487 -3.75 -3.78 -20.26
N GLU A 488 -4.83 -2.99 -20.38
CA GLU A 488 -5.71 -2.71 -19.25
C GLU A 488 -6.43 -3.98 -18.74
N GLU A 489 -6.89 -4.85 -19.64
CA GLU A 489 -7.50 -6.13 -19.28
C GLU A 489 -6.51 -7.07 -18.59
N ALA A 490 -5.29 -7.19 -19.13
CA ALA A 490 -4.21 -8.00 -18.54
C ALA A 490 -3.87 -7.52 -17.12
N HIS A 491 -3.72 -6.21 -16.93
CA HIS A 491 -3.39 -5.61 -15.65
C HIS A 491 -4.56 -5.68 -14.66
N ALA A 492 -5.80 -5.55 -15.12
CA ALA A 492 -7.00 -5.77 -14.30
C ALA A 492 -7.11 -7.22 -13.84
N LEU A 493 -6.87 -8.17 -14.73
CA LEU A 493 -6.83 -9.61 -14.43
C LEU A 493 -5.72 -9.93 -13.44
N ARG A 494 -4.50 -9.41 -13.66
CA ARG A 494 -3.37 -9.55 -12.74
C ARG A 494 -3.75 -9.06 -11.34
N LYS A 495 -4.34 -7.86 -11.23
CA LYS A 495 -4.82 -7.33 -9.95
C LYS A 495 -5.90 -8.19 -9.31
N ASP A 496 -6.85 -8.73 -10.07
CA ASP A 496 -7.86 -9.63 -9.54
C ASP A 496 -7.24 -10.93 -8.99
N LEU A 497 -6.33 -11.53 -9.76
CA LEU A 497 -5.62 -12.73 -9.35
C LEU A 497 -4.72 -12.47 -8.13
N GLU A 498 -4.01 -11.34 -8.06
CA GLU A 498 -3.21 -10.93 -6.89
C GLU A 498 -4.09 -10.77 -5.65
N MET A 499 -5.26 -10.12 -5.80
CA MET A 499 -6.25 -10.02 -4.72
C MET A 499 -6.76 -11.39 -4.27
N ARG A 500 -6.98 -12.34 -5.18
CA ARG A 500 -7.36 -13.71 -4.81
C ARG A 500 -6.25 -14.43 -4.06
N TRP A 501 -5.00 -14.28 -4.50
CA TRP A 501 -3.83 -14.88 -3.86
C TRP A 501 -3.64 -14.41 -2.41
N ASP A 502 -3.82 -13.11 -2.16
CA ASP A 502 -3.70 -12.52 -0.82
C ASP A 502 -4.85 -12.88 0.13
N ASN A 503 -6.00 -13.29 -0.39
CA ASN A 503 -7.15 -13.73 0.40
C ASN A 503 -7.15 -15.24 0.73
N MET A 504 -6.20 -16.01 0.17
CA MET A 504 -5.97 -17.43 0.49
C MET A 504 -5.11 -17.60 1.74
#